data_AF-A0AAD4D777-F1
#
_entry.id   AF-A0AAD4D777-F1
#
_cell.length_a   1.000
_cell.length_b   1.000
_cell.length_c   1.000
_cell.angle_alpha   90.00
_cell.angle_beta   90.00
_cell.angle_gamma   90.00
#
_symmetry.space_group_name_H-M   'P 1'
#
loop_
_entity.id
_entity.type
_entity.pdbx_description
1 polymer ?
#
loop_
_entity_poly.entity_id
_entity_poly.type
_entity_poly.pdbx_seq_one_letter_code
_entity_poly.pdbx_strand_id
1 'polypeptide(L)'
;MLSGLARSLWRPASVASGVARMITPTTKSTTLLMQGHSLSAVSFRNSLQKAATSSVTRTYATATATASPTSSSATPQFKTYTPSSPGRRWLKRVPRDHLWKGKPVRALTIAKRSTAGRNNTGRITVRHRGGGHKRRLRIVDWYRRESGSQLVERIEYDPGRTAWIALLRHQTTGRQSYILAPHDLQPGSVIHSFLDKSSWNQTKNGITTTLPIDKGNCLPLSRIPTGTIIHAIGMKRNGPAQVARSAGTYAQLLSTGETGHAIIRLSSGEVRKFPVEVCATIGVVSNPGNMHESLGKAGRNRWKGIRPSVRGVAQNACDHPHGGGKGKTKGGKDPRSPWGTLAKGGKTRKHPNKMVVRERPRR
;
A
#
# COMPACT_ATOMS: atom_id res chain seq x y z
N MET A 1 42.83 18.22 44.61
CA MET A 1 44.30 18.15 44.56
C MET A 1 44.70 17.61 43.20
N LEU A 2 45.43 18.43 42.42
CA LEU A 2 46.37 18.13 41.31
C LEU A 2 45.89 17.13 40.23
N SER A 3 46.01 17.33 38.92
CA SER A 3 46.65 18.27 37.99
C SER A 3 46.32 17.65 36.60
N GLY A 4 45.89 18.37 35.56
CA GLY A 4 46.77 19.17 34.70
C GLY A 4 47.43 18.34 33.59
N LEU A 5 47.25 18.80 32.34
CA LEU A 5 48.13 18.67 31.15
C LEU A 5 47.76 17.72 29.99
N ALA A 6 47.21 18.39 28.96
CA ALA A 6 47.45 18.34 27.52
C ALA A 6 48.61 17.51 26.93
N ARG A 7 48.38 16.99 25.70
CA ARG A 7 49.36 16.75 24.60
C ARG A 7 48.58 16.65 23.27
N SER A 8 48.68 17.65 22.38
CA SER A 8 49.55 17.70 21.18
C SER A 8 49.17 16.71 20.07
N LEU A 9 48.51 17.17 18.99
CA LEU A 9 49.14 17.53 17.70
C LEU A 9 49.79 16.34 16.98
N TRP A 10 49.20 15.92 15.86
CA TRP A 10 49.93 15.43 14.69
C TRP A 10 49.09 15.60 13.42
N ARG A 11 49.56 16.50 12.54
CA ARG A 11 49.22 16.61 11.12
C ARG A 11 50.43 16.09 10.34
N PRO A 12 50.23 15.50 9.16
CA PRO A 12 51.18 15.66 8.07
C PRO A 12 50.54 16.45 6.92
N ALA A 13 51.38 17.28 6.31
CA ALA A 13 51.09 18.05 5.11
C ALA A 13 51.54 17.28 3.85
N SER A 14 50.78 17.50 2.77
CA SER A 14 51.28 17.93 1.45
C SER A 14 52.27 17.04 0.67
N VAL A 15 51.83 16.54 -0.49
CA VAL A 15 52.60 16.65 -1.76
C VAL A 15 51.62 16.80 -2.93
N ALA A 16 51.98 17.71 -3.84
CA ALA A 16 51.26 18.10 -5.05
C ALA A 16 51.72 17.34 -6.31
N SER A 17 50.81 17.15 -7.25
CA SER A 17 51.01 17.11 -8.72
C SER A 17 49.58 17.01 -9.32
N GLY A 18 49.10 17.86 -10.22
CA GLY A 18 49.74 18.40 -11.40
C GLY A 18 49.62 17.36 -12.50
N VAL A 19 48.65 17.48 -13.42
CA VAL A 19 48.77 17.20 -14.88
C VAL A 19 47.39 17.20 -15.58
N ALA A 20 47.38 17.97 -16.67
CA ALA A 20 46.65 17.88 -17.93
C ALA A 20 45.10 17.86 -18.01
N ARG A 21 44.64 18.97 -18.60
CA ARG A 21 43.50 19.11 -19.51
C ARG A 21 43.33 17.88 -20.41
N MET A 22 42.10 17.40 -20.53
CA MET A 22 41.65 16.70 -21.74
C MET A 22 40.44 17.40 -22.35
N ILE A 23 40.56 17.53 -23.66
CA ILE A 23 39.77 18.26 -24.62
C ILE A 23 38.43 17.57 -24.84
N THR A 24 37.34 18.33 -24.81
CA THR A 24 36.03 17.93 -25.31
C THR A 24 35.95 18.16 -26.82
N PRO A 25 35.68 17.15 -27.65
CA PRO A 25 35.27 17.39 -29.03
C PRO A 25 33.76 17.66 -29.11
N THR A 26 33.45 18.87 -29.54
CA THR A 26 32.17 19.33 -30.04
C THR A 26 31.90 18.71 -31.42
N THR A 27 30.73 18.10 -31.64
CA THR A 27 30.23 17.82 -32.99
C THR A 27 28.74 18.19 -33.10
N LYS A 28 28.56 19.41 -33.59
CA LYS A 28 27.58 19.88 -34.60
C LYS A 28 26.26 19.11 -34.72
N SER A 29 25.20 19.77 -34.27
CA SER A 29 23.84 19.58 -34.76
C SER A 29 23.71 20.11 -36.19
N THR A 30 23.42 19.24 -37.14
CA THR A 30 23.08 19.64 -38.51
C THR A 30 21.56 19.71 -38.61
N THR A 31 21.05 20.94 -38.61
CA THR A 31 19.72 21.31 -39.10
C THR A 31 19.59 20.93 -40.57
N LEU A 32 18.62 20.07 -40.90
CA LEU A 32 18.18 19.84 -42.28
C LEU A 32 16.79 20.44 -42.45
N LEU A 33 16.69 21.23 -43.51
CA LEU A 33 15.62 22.11 -43.93
C LEU A 33 14.28 21.40 -44.14
N MET A 34 13.22 22.15 -43.82
CA MET A 34 11.86 21.95 -44.28
C MET A 34 11.79 21.93 -45.81
N GLN A 35 11.08 20.96 -46.36
CA GLN A 35 10.32 21.13 -47.60
C GLN A 35 8.89 20.65 -47.34
N GLY A 36 7.95 21.55 -47.58
CA GLY A 36 6.53 21.34 -47.35
C GLY A 36 5.87 20.60 -48.49
N HIS A 37 4.85 19.81 -48.13
CA HIS A 37 3.74 19.53 -49.01
C HIS A 37 2.45 19.68 -48.22
N SER A 38 1.76 20.79 -48.49
CA SER A 38 0.39 21.05 -48.11
C SER A 38 -0.53 20.20 -48.99
N LEU A 39 -1.36 19.34 -48.37
CA LEU A 39 -2.55 18.81 -49.01
C LEU A 39 -3.76 19.37 -48.26
N SER A 40 -4.50 20.18 -49.01
CA SER A 40 -5.67 20.94 -48.61
C SER A 40 -6.90 20.05 -48.46
N ALA A 41 -7.73 20.43 -47.49
CA ALA A 41 -9.04 19.87 -47.24
C ALA A 41 -10.00 20.21 -48.40
N VAL A 42 -10.58 19.19 -49.02
CA VAL A 42 -11.68 19.36 -49.96
C VAL A 42 -12.99 19.43 -49.16
N SER A 43 -13.53 20.63 -49.06
CA SER A 43 -14.88 20.93 -48.61
C SER A 43 -15.78 20.99 -49.84
N PHE A 44 -16.74 20.07 -49.96
CA PHE A 44 -17.87 20.22 -50.87
C PHE A 44 -19.13 20.55 -50.07
N ARG A 45 -19.67 21.76 -50.31
CA ARG A 45 -21.02 22.16 -49.94
C ARG A 45 -21.87 22.31 -51.21
N ASN A 46 -23.11 21.85 -51.08
CA ASN A 46 -24.36 22.33 -51.67
C ASN A 46 -24.69 22.10 -53.16
N SER A 47 -25.76 21.34 -53.36
CA SER A 47 -26.96 21.75 -54.13
C SER A 47 -28.16 20.95 -53.57
N LEU A 48 -29.22 21.56 -53.01
CA LEU A 48 -30.47 22.02 -53.67
C LEU A 48 -31.10 20.89 -54.51
N GLN A 49 -32.33 20.41 -54.31
CA GLN A 49 -33.60 21.12 -54.16
C GLN A 49 -34.75 20.21 -53.66
N LYS A 50 -35.82 20.85 -53.18
CA LYS A 50 -37.11 20.29 -52.73
C LYS A 50 -37.94 19.71 -53.90
N ALA A 51 -38.72 18.66 -53.62
CA ALA A 51 -40.05 18.44 -54.20
C ALA A 51 -40.95 17.72 -53.18
N ALA A 52 -42.22 18.08 -53.18
CA ALA A 52 -43.17 17.89 -52.08
C ALA A 52 -44.16 16.73 -52.32
N THR A 53 -44.76 16.30 -51.20
CA THR A 53 -46.12 15.75 -51.04
C THR A 53 -46.48 14.42 -51.70
N SER A 54 -46.61 13.36 -50.90
CA SER A 54 -47.84 12.56 -50.86
C SER A 54 -47.93 11.78 -49.54
N SER A 55 -49.08 11.93 -48.90
CA SER A 55 -49.49 11.25 -47.67
C SER A 55 -49.87 9.81 -47.94
N VAL A 56 -49.22 8.84 -47.29
CA VAL A 56 -49.78 7.49 -47.12
C VAL A 56 -49.55 7.02 -45.69
N THR A 57 -50.64 6.63 -45.07
CA THR A 57 -50.80 6.13 -43.71
C THR A 57 -50.20 4.74 -43.49
N ARG A 58 -49.58 4.57 -42.29
CA ARG A 58 -49.43 3.37 -41.44
C ARG A 58 -49.01 2.03 -42.09
N THR A 59 -47.86 1.50 -41.64
CA THR A 59 -47.75 0.47 -40.57
C THR A 59 -46.27 0.13 -40.36
N TYR A 60 -45.69 0.46 -39.20
CA TYR A 60 -44.38 -0.08 -38.82
C TYR A 60 -44.60 -1.25 -37.86
N ALA A 61 -44.29 -2.45 -38.37
CA ALA A 61 -44.06 -3.64 -37.56
C ALA A 61 -43.05 -3.29 -36.46
N THR A 62 -43.43 -3.53 -35.22
CA THR A 62 -42.53 -3.42 -34.08
C THR A 62 -41.56 -4.59 -34.17
N ALA A 63 -40.38 -4.37 -34.74
CA ALA A 63 -39.28 -5.31 -34.61
C ALA A 63 -38.94 -5.39 -33.12
N THR A 64 -39.37 -6.48 -32.47
CA THR A 64 -38.86 -6.88 -31.16
C THR A 64 -37.37 -7.08 -31.31
N ALA A 65 -36.59 -6.08 -30.91
CA ALA A 65 -35.17 -6.24 -30.70
C ALA A 65 -35.02 -7.35 -29.66
N THR A 66 -34.60 -8.53 -30.12
CA THR A 66 -34.13 -9.62 -29.29
C THR A 66 -33.01 -9.05 -28.45
N ALA A 67 -33.31 -8.72 -27.20
CA ALA A 67 -32.34 -8.23 -26.25
C ALA A 67 -31.28 -9.32 -26.11
N SER A 68 -30.10 -9.04 -26.66
CA SER A 68 -28.90 -9.78 -26.33
C SER A 68 -28.80 -9.80 -24.79
N PRO A 69 -28.53 -10.95 -24.16
CA PRO A 69 -28.38 -11.00 -22.71
C PRO A 69 -27.22 -10.06 -22.37
N THR A 70 -27.54 -8.97 -21.68
CA THR A 70 -26.56 -8.02 -21.18
C THR A 70 -25.66 -8.76 -20.21
N SER A 71 -24.54 -9.27 -20.73
CA SER A 71 -23.45 -9.82 -19.96
C SER A 71 -22.78 -8.69 -19.19
N SER A 72 -23.28 -8.40 -17.99
CA SER A 72 -22.47 -8.07 -16.82
C SER A 72 -23.38 -7.66 -15.67
N SER A 73 -23.74 -8.63 -14.83
CA SER A 73 -24.06 -8.38 -13.43
C SER A 73 -22.79 -7.88 -12.73
N ALA A 74 -22.36 -6.65 -13.04
CA ALA A 74 -21.26 -6.00 -12.38
C ALA A 74 -21.65 -5.85 -10.91
N THR A 75 -21.10 -6.73 -10.06
CA THR A 75 -21.27 -6.63 -8.61
C THR A 75 -20.88 -5.20 -8.22
N PRO A 76 -21.76 -4.44 -7.53
CA PRO A 76 -21.50 -3.05 -7.26
C PRO A 76 -20.19 -2.94 -6.47
N GLN A 77 -19.29 -2.07 -6.94
CA GLN A 77 -17.96 -1.85 -6.38
C GLN A 77 -18.01 -1.59 -4.86
N PHE A 78 -19.14 -1.06 -4.36
CA PHE A 78 -19.40 -0.85 -2.95
C PHE A 78 -20.86 -1.13 -2.57
N LYS A 79 -21.08 -1.58 -1.35
CA LYS A 79 -22.39 -1.78 -0.74
C LYS A 79 -22.87 -0.51 -0.05
N THR A 80 -23.93 0.09 -0.60
CA THR A 80 -24.71 1.18 0.00
C THR A 80 -26.01 0.61 0.60
N TYR A 81 -26.73 1.42 1.37
CA TYR A 81 -27.96 1.01 2.05
C TYR A 81 -29.02 2.07 1.84
N THR A 82 -30.29 1.65 1.88
CA THR A 82 -31.41 2.60 1.92
C THR A 82 -31.22 3.59 3.09
N PRO A 83 -31.35 4.91 2.84
CA PRO A 83 -31.05 5.95 3.82
C PRO A 83 -32.19 6.14 4.82
N SER A 84 -32.65 5.06 5.46
CA SER A 84 -33.74 5.11 6.45
C SER A 84 -33.40 5.88 7.73
N SER A 85 -32.12 6.16 7.97
CA SER A 85 -31.66 7.04 9.05
C SER A 85 -30.50 7.91 8.57
N PRO A 86 -30.30 9.11 9.16
CA PRO A 86 -29.26 10.04 8.72
C PRO A 86 -27.85 9.42 8.80
N GLY A 87 -27.59 8.58 9.80
CA GLY A 87 -26.31 7.87 9.94
C GLY A 87 -26.08 6.73 8.93
N ARG A 88 -27.11 6.29 8.19
CA ARG A 88 -27.00 5.31 7.10
C ARG A 88 -26.77 5.95 5.75
N ARG A 89 -27.23 7.20 5.53
CA ARG A 89 -27.13 7.93 4.25
C ARG A 89 -25.73 7.89 3.64
N TRP A 90 -24.71 8.12 4.46
CA TRP A 90 -23.30 8.19 4.02
C TRP A 90 -22.52 6.89 4.24
N LEU A 91 -23.18 5.79 4.61
CA LEU A 91 -22.51 4.52 4.83
C LEU A 91 -22.17 3.84 3.51
N LYS A 92 -20.87 3.65 3.27
CA LYS A 92 -20.34 2.91 2.12
C LYS A 92 -19.38 1.82 2.61
N ARG A 93 -19.60 0.56 2.21
CA ARG A 93 -18.77 -0.60 2.60
C ARG A 93 -18.23 -1.31 1.37
N VAL A 94 -17.05 -1.90 1.48
CA VAL A 94 -16.58 -2.88 0.48
C VAL A 94 -17.45 -4.14 0.59
N PRO A 95 -17.89 -4.76 -0.53
CA PRO A 95 -18.59 -6.04 -0.50
C PRO A 95 -17.71 -7.13 0.11
N ARG A 96 -18.30 -8.04 0.90
CA ARG A 96 -17.57 -9.07 1.67
C ARG A 96 -18.22 -10.44 1.52
N ASP A 97 -18.91 -10.67 0.42
CA ASP A 97 -19.75 -11.86 0.25
C ASP A 97 -18.92 -13.14 0.04
N HIS A 98 -17.74 -13.01 -0.57
CA HIS A 98 -16.73 -14.08 -0.71
C HIS A 98 -15.96 -14.39 0.60
N LEU A 99 -16.15 -13.57 1.64
CA LEU A 99 -15.41 -13.69 2.88
C LEU A 99 -16.06 -14.73 3.80
N TRP A 100 -15.25 -15.49 4.52
CA TRP A 100 -15.73 -16.46 5.49
C TRP A 100 -16.62 -15.82 6.55
N LYS A 101 -17.82 -16.36 6.72
CA LYS A 101 -18.84 -15.87 7.66
C LYS A 101 -18.68 -16.41 9.09
N GLY A 102 -17.90 -17.49 9.25
CA GLY A 102 -17.73 -18.20 10.52
C GLY A 102 -16.67 -17.60 11.45
N LYS A 103 -16.36 -18.35 12.53
CA LYS A 103 -15.30 -17.99 13.50
C LYS A 103 -13.90 -18.35 12.94
N PRO A 104 -12.84 -17.65 13.37
CA PRO A 104 -11.46 -18.00 13.04
C PRO A 104 -11.00 -19.25 13.79
N VAL A 105 -9.91 -19.88 13.34
CA VAL A 105 -9.27 -21.02 14.02
C VAL A 105 -8.81 -20.60 15.42
N ARG A 106 -9.35 -21.25 16.45
CA ARG A 106 -9.16 -20.81 17.85
C ARG A 106 -7.70 -20.90 18.30
N ALA A 107 -6.96 -21.91 17.84
CA ALA A 107 -5.54 -22.12 18.14
C ALA A 107 -4.64 -20.98 17.62
N LEU A 108 -4.98 -20.40 16.46
CA LEU A 108 -4.23 -19.32 15.82
C LEU A 108 -4.66 -17.91 16.29
N THR A 109 -5.32 -17.82 17.44
CA THR A 109 -5.81 -16.54 17.97
C THR A 109 -5.50 -16.34 19.45
N ILE A 110 -5.16 -15.11 19.81
CA ILE A 110 -4.87 -14.67 21.18
C ILE A 110 -5.87 -13.59 21.59
N ALA A 111 -6.22 -13.49 22.87
CA ALA A 111 -7.08 -12.40 23.35
C ALA A 111 -6.35 -11.04 23.25
N LYS A 112 -6.98 -10.03 22.65
CA LYS A 112 -6.41 -8.67 22.61
C LYS A 112 -6.76 -7.93 23.89
N ARG A 113 -5.80 -7.78 24.81
CA ARG A 113 -5.93 -6.85 25.94
C ARG A 113 -5.79 -5.41 25.45
N SER A 114 -6.75 -4.55 25.83
CA SER A 114 -6.79 -3.15 25.41
C SER A 114 -6.12 -2.27 26.45
N THR A 115 -5.15 -1.45 26.04
CA THR A 115 -4.49 -0.49 26.94
C THR A 115 -5.22 0.86 27.02
N ALA A 116 -6.21 1.09 26.16
CA ALA A 116 -6.90 2.38 25.99
C ALA A 116 -5.94 3.59 25.76
N GLY A 117 -4.73 3.33 25.23
CA GLY A 117 -3.73 4.38 24.99
C GLY A 117 -2.87 4.74 26.21
N ARG A 118 -2.94 3.95 27.29
CA ARG A 118 -2.07 4.09 28.46
C ARG A 118 -0.77 3.30 28.33
N ASN A 119 0.29 3.78 28.96
CA ASN A 119 1.55 3.05 29.14
C ASN A 119 1.55 2.24 30.46
N ASN A 120 2.69 1.65 30.80
CA ASN A 120 2.91 0.92 32.05
C ASN A 120 2.72 1.78 33.32
N THR A 121 2.90 3.09 33.27
CA THR A 121 2.65 4.00 34.41
C THR A 121 1.17 4.38 34.58
N GLY A 122 0.28 3.87 33.71
CA GLY A 122 -1.14 4.19 33.74
C GLY A 122 -1.51 5.56 33.14
N ARG A 123 -0.54 6.35 32.69
CA ARG A 123 -0.76 7.66 32.05
C ARG A 123 -1.15 7.49 30.58
N ILE A 124 -1.99 8.39 30.07
CA ILE A 124 -2.37 8.41 28.65
C ILE A 124 -1.20 8.95 27.83
N THR A 125 -0.53 8.09 27.08
CA THR A 125 0.55 8.48 26.16
C THR A 125 0.06 8.62 24.72
N VAL A 126 -0.96 7.84 24.34
CA VAL A 126 -1.60 7.91 23.02
C VAL A 126 -3.04 8.35 23.18
N ARG A 127 -3.32 9.59 22.78
CA ARG A 127 -4.67 10.17 22.82
C ARG A 127 -5.63 9.45 21.87
N HIS A 128 -6.93 9.65 22.10
CA HIS A 128 -8.03 9.22 21.23
C HIS A 128 -8.24 7.69 21.11
N ARG A 129 -7.74 6.88 22.06
CA ARG A 129 -7.94 5.42 22.09
C ARG A 129 -8.83 5.00 23.25
N GLY A 130 -9.69 4.00 23.04
CA GLY A 130 -10.49 3.36 24.10
C GLY A 130 -11.92 3.00 23.69
N GLY A 131 -12.56 2.11 24.46
CA GLY A 131 -14.00 1.80 24.35
C GLY A 131 -14.45 1.10 23.05
N GLY A 132 -13.55 0.37 22.38
CA GLY A 132 -13.88 -0.39 21.17
C GLY A 132 -14.38 -1.81 21.47
N HIS A 133 -14.88 -2.49 20.44
CA HIS A 133 -15.35 -3.87 20.55
C HIS A 133 -14.22 -4.83 21.00
N LYS A 134 -14.57 -5.87 21.77
CA LYS A 134 -13.66 -6.95 22.18
C LYS A 134 -13.09 -7.65 20.94
N ARG A 135 -11.78 -7.91 20.93
CA ARG A 135 -11.09 -8.46 19.75
C ARG A 135 -10.14 -9.58 20.16
N ARG A 136 -9.85 -10.44 19.18
CA ARG A 136 -8.79 -11.43 19.23
C ARG A 136 -7.69 -11.01 18.24
N LEU A 137 -6.44 -11.16 18.62
CA LEU A 137 -5.33 -11.03 17.68
C LEU A 137 -5.22 -12.33 16.89
N ARG A 138 -5.00 -12.22 15.58
CA ARG A 138 -4.72 -13.37 14.70
C ARG A 138 -3.21 -13.47 14.56
N ILE A 139 -2.66 -14.63 14.89
CA ILE A 139 -1.24 -14.93 14.71
C ILE A 139 -1.04 -15.18 13.22
N VAL A 140 -0.48 -14.19 12.53
CA VAL A 140 -0.19 -14.24 11.10
C VAL A 140 1.28 -14.57 10.94
N ASP A 141 1.59 -15.49 10.04
CA ASP A 141 2.94 -15.82 9.64
C ASP A 141 3.50 -14.72 8.73
N TRP A 142 4.49 -13.99 9.25
CA TRP A 142 5.22 -12.96 8.51
C TRP A 142 6.58 -13.45 8.00
N TYR A 143 6.97 -14.67 8.35
CA TYR A 143 8.29 -15.23 8.02
C TYR A 143 8.22 -16.14 6.80
N ARG A 144 7.11 -16.89 6.61
CA ARG A 144 6.92 -17.80 5.48
C ARG A 144 8.08 -18.79 5.33
N ARG A 145 8.58 -19.35 6.44
CA ARG A 145 9.75 -20.25 6.45
C ARG A 145 9.44 -21.67 6.00
N GLU A 146 8.23 -22.15 6.26
CA GLU A 146 7.79 -23.49 5.85
C GLU A 146 7.66 -23.52 4.32
N SER A 147 8.52 -24.31 3.68
CA SER A 147 8.49 -24.59 2.24
C SER A 147 7.36 -25.58 1.92
N GLY A 148 7.10 -25.80 0.62
CA GLY A 148 6.07 -26.74 0.16
C GLY A 148 4.77 -26.08 -0.29
N SER A 149 3.84 -26.91 -0.77
CA SER A 149 2.53 -26.49 -1.27
C SER A 149 1.55 -26.26 -0.12
N GLN A 150 0.92 -25.09 -0.12
CA GLN A 150 -0.05 -24.69 0.89
C GLN A 150 -1.37 -24.36 0.21
N LEU A 151 -2.42 -25.09 0.56
CA LEU A 151 -3.76 -24.87 0.05
C LEU A 151 -4.42 -23.71 0.81
N VAL A 152 -4.99 -22.76 0.08
CA VAL A 152 -5.81 -21.69 0.65
C VAL A 152 -7.19 -22.27 0.98
N GLU A 153 -7.48 -22.51 2.26
CA GLU A 153 -8.79 -23.03 2.65
C GLU A 153 -9.89 -21.98 2.51
N ARG A 154 -9.62 -20.77 3.00
CA ARG A 154 -10.60 -19.68 3.05
C ARG A 154 -9.95 -18.34 3.33
N ILE A 155 -10.69 -17.28 3.05
CA ILE A 155 -10.29 -15.89 3.33
C ILE A 155 -11.19 -15.33 4.43
N GLU A 156 -10.58 -14.68 5.42
CA GLU A 156 -11.26 -14.23 6.64
C GLU A 156 -11.08 -12.73 6.88
N TYR A 157 -12.08 -12.15 7.57
CA TYR A 157 -11.99 -10.80 8.12
C TYR A 157 -11.10 -10.75 9.37
N ASP A 158 -10.15 -9.81 9.42
CA ASP A 158 -9.45 -9.48 10.67
C ASP A 158 -9.76 -8.05 11.18
N PRO A 159 -10.35 -7.90 12.39
CA PRO A 159 -10.58 -6.61 13.03
C PRO A 159 -9.31 -5.93 13.58
N GLY A 160 -8.15 -6.59 13.51
CA GLY A 160 -6.84 -6.05 13.92
C GLY A 160 -6.09 -5.29 12.83
N ARG A 161 -6.48 -5.44 11.56
CA ARG A 161 -5.82 -4.85 10.39
C ARG A 161 -6.85 -4.41 9.34
N THR A 162 -6.38 -3.77 8.27
CA THR A 162 -7.25 -3.32 7.17
C THR A 162 -7.41 -4.37 6.07
N ALA A 163 -6.37 -5.15 5.81
CA ALA A 163 -6.36 -6.20 4.81
C ALA A 163 -7.09 -7.47 5.28
N TRP A 164 -7.44 -8.34 4.33
CA TRP A 164 -7.95 -9.67 4.64
C TRP A 164 -6.80 -10.64 4.91
N ILE A 165 -7.12 -11.77 5.55
CA ILE A 165 -6.16 -12.84 5.79
C ILE A 165 -6.64 -14.12 5.14
N ALA A 166 -5.70 -14.92 4.64
CA ALA A 166 -5.98 -16.24 4.12
C ALA A 166 -5.56 -17.27 5.17
N LEU A 167 -6.42 -18.27 5.41
CA LEU A 167 -6.04 -19.45 6.15
C LEU A 167 -5.48 -20.47 5.16
N LEU A 168 -4.27 -20.92 5.45
CA LEU A 168 -3.57 -21.93 4.68
C LEU A 168 -3.58 -23.25 5.42
N ARG A 169 -3.52 -24.33 4.66
CA ARG A 169 -3.21 -25.67 5.13
C ARG A 169 -2.04 -26.23 4.34
N HIS A 170 -0.97 -26.59 5.04
CA HIS A 170 0.17 -27.27 4.43
C HIS A 170 -0.28 -28.65 3.92
N GLN A 171 0.00 -28.99 2.66
CA GLN A 171 -0.52 -30.23 2.08
C GLN A 171 0.13 -31.48 2.67
N THR A 172 1.44 -31.44 2.94
CA THR A 172 2.18 -32.59 3.50
C THR A 172 1.99 -32.73 5.01
N THR A 173 2.04 -31.63 5.75
CA THR A 173 2.06 -31.64 7.23
C THR A 173 0.66 -31.46 7.83
N GLY A 174 -0.32 -30.98 7.04
CA GLY A 174 -1.65 -30.62 7.53
C GLY A 174 -1.71 -29.37 8.44
N ARG A 175 -0.57 -28.75 8.74
CA ARG A 175 -0.50 -27.58 9.62
C ARG A 175 -1.21 -26.39 9.01
N GLN A 176 -1.96 -25.68 9.85
CA GLN A 176 -2.66 -24.46 9.45
C GLN A 176 -1.90 -23.20 9.86
N SER A 177 -1.88 -22.20 8.99
CA SER A 177 -1.26 -20.90 9.24
C SER A 177 -2.06 -19.77 8.60
N TYR A 178 -2.06 -18.58 9.22
CA TYR A 178 -2.64 -17.40 8.59
C TYR A 178 -1.57 -16.61 7.85
N ILE A 179 -1.89 -16.13 6.66
CA ILE A 179 -1.08 -15.16 5.93
C ILE A 179 -1.88 -13.89 5.61
N LEU A 180 -1.17 -12.84 5.21
CA LEU A 180 -1.79 -11.69 4.58
C LEU A 180 -2.31 -12.11 3.19
N ALA A 181 -3.61 -11.90 2.93
CA ALA A 181 -4.16 -12.29 1.63
C ALA A 181 -3.72 -11.29 0.55
N PRO A 182 -3.17 -11.75 -0.58
CA PRO A 182 -3.01 -10.94 -1.77
C PRO A 182 -4.38 -10.64 -2.41
N HIS A 183 -4.41 -9.61 -3.25
CA HIS A 183 -5.57 -9.29 -4.05
C HIS A 183 -5.87 -10.41 -5.06
N ASP A 184 -7.15 -10.70 -5.25
CA ASP A 184 -7.68 -11.75 -6.12
C ASP A 184 -7.27 -13.20 -5.77
N LEU A 185 -6.72 -13.42 -4.57
CA LEU A 185 -6.57 -14.79 -4.07
C LEU A 185 -7.97 -15.41 -3.88
N GLN A 186 -8.14 -16.64 -4.32
CA GLN A 186 -9.39 -17.39 -4.14
C GLN A 186 -9.17 -18.57 -3.18
N PRO A 187 -10.21 -18.98 -2.43
CA PRO A 187 -10.21 -20.27 -1.76
C PRO A 187 -9.98 -21.40 -2.78
N GLY A 188 -9.19 -22.41 -2.41
CA GLY A 188 -8.81 -23.53 -3.28
C GLY A 188 -7.50 -23.31 -4.05
N SER A 189 -6.99 -22.07 -4.15
CA SER A 189 -5.69 -21.82 -4.77
C SER A 189 -4.55 -22.46 -3.96
N VAL A 190 -3.51 -22.91 -4.64
CA VAL A 190 -2.27 -23.41 -4.01
C VAL A 190 -1.21 -22.33 -4.10
N ILE A 191 -0.55 -22.05 -2.98
CA ILE A 191 0.56 -21.11 -2.90
C ILE A 191 1.78 -21.76 -2.28
N HIS A 192 2.95 -21.22 -2.58
CA HIS A 192 4.23 -21.77 -2.15
C HIS A 192 5.05 -20.73 -1.38
N SER A 193 5.98 -21.23 -0.57
CA SER A 193 7.09 -20.42 -0.06
C SER A 193 8.41 -20.99 -0.55
N PHE A 194 9.19 -20.15 -1.22
CA PHE A 194 10.51 -20.48 -1.77
C PHE A 194 11.61 -19.77 -0.99
N LEU A 195 11.43 -19.55 0.32
CA LEU A 195 12.46 -18.93 1.15
C LEU A 195 13.60 -19.91 1.46
N ASP A 196 13.30 -21.21 1.52
CA ASP A 196 14.31 -22.26 1.66
C ASP A 196 14.99 -22.53 0.31
N LYS A 197 16.33 -22.61 0.35
CA LYS A 197 17.18 -22.80 -0.85
C LYS A 197 17.00 -24.18 -1.47
N SER A 198 16.66 -25.18 -0.65
CA SER A 198 16.37 -26.55 -1.10
C SER A 198 15.30 -26.59 -2.20
N SER A 199 14.38 -25.62 -2.17
CA SER A 199 13.22 -25.55 -3.06
C SER A 199 13.48 -24.78 -4.35
N TRP A 200 14.70 -24.26 -4.58
CA TRP A 200 15.01 -23.41 -5.73
C TRP A 200 15.30 -24.19 -7.00
N ASN A 201 15.91 -25.36 -6.87
CA ASN A 201 16.41 -26.17 -7.98
C ASN A 201 15.69 -27.52 -7.96
N GLN A 202 14.50 -27.60 -8.55
CA GLN A 202 13.92 -28.88 -8.93
C GLN A 202 14.27 -29.14 -10.39
N THR A 203 15.26 -30.01 -10.60
CA THR A 203 15.48 -30.66 -11.89
C THR A 203 14.50 -31.83 -11.95
N LYS A 204 13.40 -31.65 -12.69
CA LYS A 204 12.46 -32.74 -12.97
C LYS A 204 12.65 -33.09 -14.44
N ASN A 205 13.00 -34.35 -14.70
CA ASN A 205 13.21 -34.88 -16.05
C ASN A 205 14.27 -34.11 -16.88
N GLY A 206 15.38 -33.69 -16.25
CA GLY A 206 16.48 -32.99 -16.93
C GLY A 206 16.22 -31.50 -17.25
N ILE A 207 15.04 -30.97 -16.96
CA ILE A 207 14.70 -29.56 -17.15
C ILE A 207 14.78 -28.82 -15.80
N THR A 208 15.60 -27.76 -15.74
CA THR A 208 15.66 -26.86 -14.59
C THR A 208 14.38 -26.02 -14.54
N THR A 209 13.50 -26.29 -13.57
CA THR A 209 12.24 -25.55 -13.44
C THR A 209 12.50 -24.19 -12.80
N THR A 210 12.16 -23.11 -13.51
CA THR A 210 12.16 -21.75 -12.96
C THR A 210 11.09 -21.61 -11.88
N LEU A 211 11.40 -20.89 -10.81
CA LEU A 211 10.45 -20.66 -9.71
C LEU A 211 9.18 -19.94 -10.21
N PRO A 212 7.97 -20.41 -9.86
CA PRO A 212 6.73 -19.82 -10.34
C PRO A 212 6.47 -18.47 -9.67
N ILE A 213 6.37 -17.42 -10.50
CA ILE A 213 6.14 -16.02 -10.09
C ILE A 213 4.62 -15.76 -10.04
N ASP A 214 3.92 -16.54 -9.22
CA ASP A 214 2.47 -16.40 -9.05
C ASP A 214 2.10 -15.53 -7.85
N LYS A 215 0.93 -14.90 -7.93
CA LYS A 215 0.39 -14.06 -6.85
C LYS A 215 0.24 -14.89 -5.56
N GLY A 216 0.78 -14.37 -4.46
CA GLY A 216 0.74 -15.04 -3.16
C GLY A 216 1.92 -15.97 -2.86
N ASN A 217 2.75 -16.30 -3.84
CA ASN A 217 4.02 -16.98 -3.58
C ASN A 217 4.98 -16.03 -2.86
N CYS A 218 5.74 -16.57 -1.91
CA CYS A 218 6.77 -15.83 -1.19
C CYS A 218 8.16 -16.26 -1.63
N LEU A 219 9.00 -15.30 -2.00
CA LEU A 219 10.35 -15.52 -2.52
C LEU A 219 11.34 -14.50 -1.90
N PRO A 220 12.65 -14.80 -1.91
CA PRO A 220 13.67 -13.78 -1.69
C PRO A 220 13.71 -12.79 -2.87
N LEU A 221 14.10 -11.54 -2.62
CA LEU A 221 14.17 -10.52 -3.68
C LEU A 221 15.14 -10.87 -4.81
N SER A 222 16.20 -11.66 -4.56
CA SER A 222 17.13 -12.14 -5.60
C SER A 222 16.43 -12.90 -6.73
N ARG A 223 15.34 -13.61 -6.41
CA ARG A 223 14.66 -14.53 -7.34
C ARG A 223 13.43 -13.90 -7.99
N ILE A 224 13.09 -12.68 -7.62
CA ILE A 224 11.95 -11.97 -8.16
C ILE A 224 12.43 -11.10 -9.33
N PRO A 225 11.78 -11.15 -10.52
CA PRO A 225 12.18 -10.30 -11.62
C PRO A 225 11.92 -8.84 -11.33
N THR A 226 12.77 -7.98 -11.90
CA THR A 226 12.61 -6.53 -11.82
C THR A 226 11.30 -6.10 -12.48
N GLY A 227 10.72 -5.00 -12.00
CA GLY A 227 9.42 -4.50 -12.43
C GLY A 227 8.21 -5.12 -11.73
N THR A 228 8.36 -6.28 -11.08
CA THR A 228 7.25 -6.97 -10.40
C THR A 228 6.69 -6.20 -9.21
N ILE A 229 5.39 -6.41 -8.99
CA ILE A 229 4.65 -5.85 -7.87
C ILE A 229 4.70 -6.84 -6.69
N ILE A 230 5.13 -6.35 -5.54
CA ILE A 230 5.36 -7.14 -4.34
C ILE A 230 4.75 -6.47 -3.11
N HIS A 231 4.44 -7.26 -2.08
CA HIS A 231 3.96 -6.81 -0.78
C HIS A 231 4.57 -7.67 0.34
N ALA A 232 4.29 -7.31 1.60
CA ALA A 232 4.82 -8.00 2.78
C ALA A 232 6.35 -8.18 2.72
N ILE A 233 7.08 -7.08 2.60
CA ILE A 233 8.55 -7.09 2.41
C ILE A 233 9.27 -7.08 3.76
N GLY A 234 10.29 -7.93 3.90
CA GLY A 234 11.21 -7.95 5.03
C GLY A 234 12.20 -6.78 5.03
N MET A 235 12.56 -6.27 6.22
CA MET A 235 13.57 -5.20 6.34
C MET A 235 14.99 -5.70 6.61
N LYS A 236 15.11 -6.87 7.25
CA LYS A 236 16.38 -7.50 7.63
C LYS A 236 16.43 -8.90 7.03
N ARG A 237 17.63 -9.39 6.74
CA ARG A 237 17.88 -10.77 6.33
C ARG A 237 17.26 -11.74 7.36
N ASN A 238 16.53 -12.75 6.89
CA ASN A 238 15.81 -13.74 7.71
C ASN A 238 14.79 -13.16 8.71
N GLY A 239 14.46 -11.87 8.60
CA GLY A 239 13.48 -11.18 9.43
C GLY A 239 12.05 -11.32 8.90
N PRO A 240 11.04 -10.91 9.68
CA PRO A 240 9.66 -10.94 9.24
C PRO A 240 9.37 -9.82 8.23
N ALA A 241 8.32 -10.02 7.45
CA ALA A 241 7.71 -8.97 6.65
C ALA A 241 7.22 -7.79 7.51
N GLN A 242 7.67 -6.59 7.18
CA GLN A 242 7.36 -5.35 7.92
C GLN A 242 6.72 -4.27 7.03
N VAL A 243 7.08 -4.22 5.75
CA VAL A 243 6.71 -3.16 4.81
C VAL A 243 5.59 -3.63 3.87
N ALA A 244 4.74 -2.69 3.42
CA ALA A 244 3.61 -2.93 2.50
C ALA A 244 2.64 -4.03 2.99
N ARG A 245 2.03 -3.81 4.17
CA ARG A 245 1.09 -4.77 4.81
C ARG A 245 -0.35 -4.27 4.90
N SER A 246 -0.59 -3.02 4.54
CA SER A 246 -1.91 -2.40 4.64
C SER A 246 -2.75 -2.76 3.40
N ALA A 247 -4.07 -2.77 3.56
CA ALA A 247 -5.00 -3.02 2.47
C ALA A 247 -4.70 -2.20 1.21
N GLY A 248 -4.65 -2.85 0.05
CA GLY A 248 -4.35 -2.21 -1.24
C GLY A 248 -2.92 -1.70 -1.41
N THR A 249 -2.04 -1.84 -0.42
CA THR A 249 -0.65 -1.40 -0.57
C THR A 249 0.16 -2.40 -1.35
N TYR A 250 1.16 -1.89 -2.06
CA TYR A 250 2.16 -2.67 -2.75
C TYR A 250 3.46 -1.86 -2.82
N ALA A 251 4.49 -2.49 -3.33
CA ALA A 251 5.75 -1.90 -3.69
C ALA A 251 6.21 -2.52 -5.02
N GLN A 252 7.13 -1.85 -5.70
CA GLN A 252 7.65 -2.32 -6.97
C GLN A 252 9.15 -2.53 -6.87
N LEU A 253 9.61 -3.70 -7.31
CA LEU A 253 11.04 -4.00 -7.41
C LEU A 253 11.59 -3.26 -8.64
N LEU A 254 12.52 -2.33 -8.45
CA LEU A 254 13.10 -1.56 -9.56
C LEU A 254 14.34 -2.23 -10.12
N SER A 255 15.25 -2.63 -9.23
CA SER A 255 16.52 -3.24 -9.59
C SER A 255 16.93 -4.20 -8.49
N THR A 256 17.53 -5.31 -8.88
CA THR A 256 18.08 -6.33 -7.99
C THR A 256 19.57 -6.40 -8.27
N GLY A 257 20.40 -6.06 -7.29
CA GLY A 257 21.82 -6.35 -7.38
C GLY A 257 22.07 -7.85 -7.20
N GLU A 258 23.12 -8.39 -7.84
CA GLU A 258 23.54 -9.78 -7.66
C GLU A 258 23.84 -10.10 -6.19
N THR A 259 24.50 -9.16 -5.50
CA THR A 259 24.77 -9.21 -4.07
C THR A 259 24.48 -7.87 -3.39
N GLY A 260 24.29 -7.91 -2.07
CA GLY A 260 24.06 -6.71 -1.25
C GLY A 260 22.60 -6.27 -1.20
N HIS A 261 22.19 -5.36 -2.08
CA HIS A 261 20.88 -4.69 -1.99
C HIS A 261 20.04 -4.72 -3.27
N ALA A 262 18.74 -4.87 -3.09
CA ALA A 262 17.70 -4.59 -4.07
C ALA A 262 17.09 -3.20 -3.82
N ILE A 263 16.71 -2.53 -4.90
CA ILE A 263 16.10 -1.20 -4.89
C ILE A 263 14.60 -1.35 -5.11
N ILE A 264 13.82 -0.88 -4.13
CA ILE A 264 12.36 -1.00 -4.15
C ILE A 264 11.73 0.39 -4.07
N ARG A 265 10.71 0.64 -4.90
CA ARG A 265 9.80 1.78 -4.77
C ARG A 265 8.64 1.41 -3.86
N LEU A 266 8.54 2.10 -2.72
CA LEU A 266 7.46 1.90 -1.74
C LEU A 266 6.17 2.62 -2.16
N SER A 267 5.04 2.25 -1.56
CA SER A 267 3.75 2.93 -1.73
C SER A 267 3.76 4.42 -1.34
N SER A 268 4.73 4.87 -0.54
CA SER A 268 4.96 6.29 -0.25
C SER A 268 5.59 7.06 -1.41
N GLY A 269 6.08 6.38 -2.45
CA GLY A 269 6.91 6.93 -3.51
C GLY A 269 8.41 7.00 -3.19
N GLU A 270 8.81 6.71 -1.94
CA GLU A 270 10.22 6.59 -1.52
C GLU A 270 10.88 5.40 -2.24
N VAL A 271 12.10 5.61 -2.74
CA VAL A 271 12.93 4.52 -3.30
C VAL A 271 14.02 4.19 -2.30
N ARG A 272 14.06 2.93 -1.88
CA ARG A 272 14.88 2.47 -0.76
C ARG A 272 15.56 1.14 -1.06
N LYS A 273 16.79 1.00 -0.55
CA LYS A 273 17.58 -0.24 -0.56
C LYS A 273 17.10 -1.22 0.51
N PHE A 274 16.97 -2.48 0.14
CA PHE A 274 16.68 -3.62 1.00
C PHE A 274 17.71 -4.73 0.73
N PRO A 275 18.11 -5.54 1.72
CA PRO A 275 18.97 -6.69 1.44
C PRO A 275 18.31 -7.65 0.43
N VAL A 276 19.08 -8.23 -0.49
CA VAL A 276 18.54 -9.09 -1.56
C VAL A 276 17.88 -10.38 -1.03
N GLU A 277 18.30 -10.85 0.13
CA GLU A 277 17.81 -12.10 0.74
C GLU A 277 16.52 -11.94 1.56
N VAL A 278 15.92 -10.74 1.63
CA VAL A 278 14.68 -10.56 2.39
C VAL A 278 13.49 -11.20 1.70
N CYS A 279 12.54 -11.68 2.49
CA CYS A 279 11.28 -12.21 1.98
C CYS A 279 10.41 -11.09 1.37
N ALA A 280 9.74 -11.42 0.28
CA ALA A 280 8.67 -10.63 -0.31
C ALA A 280 7.60 -11.57 -0.89
N THR A 281 6.35 -11.13 -0.90
CA THR A 281 5.24 -11.89 -1.49
C THR A 281 4.80 -11.20 -2.77
N ILE A 282 4.57 -11.96 -3.83
CA ILE A 282 4.15 -11.40 -5.12
C ILE A 282 2.70 -10.93 -5.06
N GLY A 283 2.44 -9.76 -5.64
CA GLY A 283 1.11 -9.17 -5.80
C GLY A 283 0.85 -7.96 -4.91
N VAL A 284 -0.39 -7.50 -4.92
CA VAL A 284 -0.91 -6.38 -4.11
C VAL A 284 -1.61 -6.94 -2.88
N VAL A 285 -1.61 -6.22 -1.75
CA VAL A 285 -2.40 -6.63 -0.57
C VAL A 285 -3.91 -6.54 -0.86
N SER A 286 -4.67 -7.52 -0.38
CA SER A 286 -6.14 -7.56 -0.48
C SER A 286 -6.85 -6.30 0.04
N ASN A 287 -8.14 -6.18 -0.30
CA ASN A 287 -9.04 -5.11 0.10
C ASN A 287 -8.63 -3.69 -0.37
N PRO A 288 -8.32 -3.45 -1.67
CA PRO A 288 -7.94 -2.12 -2.16
C PRO A 288 -9.04 -1.07 -1.97
N GLY A 289 -10.31 -1.48 -2.02
CA GLY A 289 -11.47 -0.61 -1.77
C GLY A 289 -11.57 -0.04 -0.35
N ASN A 290 -10.74 -0.49 0.60
CA ASN A 290 -10.79 -0.05 2.00
C ASN A 290 -10.65 1.47 2.16
N MET A 291 -9.89 2.14 1.29
CA MET A 291 -9.70 3.60 1.35
C MET A 291 -10.97 4.38 1.00
N HIS A 292 -11.89 3.77 0.27
CA HIS A 292 -13.14 4.37 -0.17
C HIS A 292 -14.33 4.02 0.73
N GLU A 293 -14.11 3.28 1.83
CA GLU A 293 -15.15 3.03 2.83
C GLU A 293 -15.50 4.32 3.59
N SER A 294 -16.79 4.57 3.75
CA SER A 294 -17.30 5.64 4.60
C SER A 294 -18.05 5.08 5.81
N LEU A 295 -17.72 5.61 6.99
CA LEU A 295 -18.28 5.12 8.25
C LEU A 295 -19.70 5.61 8.52
N GLY A 296 -20.14 6.70 7.89
CA GLY A 296 -21.49 7.26 8.00
C GLY A 296 -21.86 7.91 9.35
N LYS A 297 -21.39 7.38 10.48
CA LYS A 297 -21.73 7.90 11.82
C LYS A 297 -20.58 7.81 12.84
N ALA A 298 -20.58 8.72 13.81
CA ALA A 298 -19.57 8.78 14.87
C ALA A 298 -19.49 7.50 15.73
N GLY A 299 -20.64 6.86 16.01
CA GLY A 299 -20.68 5.62 16.79
C GLY A 299 -19.84 4.48 16.20
N ARG A 300 -19.66 4.43 14.88
CA ARG A 300 -18.81 3.41 14.23
C ARG A 300 -17.32 3.64 14.50
N ASN A 301 -16.89 4.89 14.68
CA ASN A 301 -15.53 5.19 15.17
C ASN A 301 -15.35 4.72 16.61
N ARG A 302 -16.37 4.91 17.45
CA ARG A 302 -16.34 4.42 18.84
C ARG A 302 -16.17 2.89 18.90
N TRP A 303 -16.90 2.15 18.06
CA TRP A 303 -16.76 0.69 17.96
C TRP A 303 -15.36 0.24 17.52
N LYS A 304 -14.68 1.03 16.67
CA LYS A 304 -13.27 0.81 16.28
C LYS A 304 -12.27 1.13 17.41
N GLY A 305 -12.74 1.68 18.53
CA GLY A 305 -11.92 2.09 19.67
C GLY A 305 -11.24 3.44 19.48
N ILE A 306 -11.83 4.30 18.63
CA ILE A 306 -11.37 5.67 18.38
C ILE A 306 -12.29 6.62 19.16
N ARG A 307 -11.73 7.36 20.12
CA ARG A 307 -12.44 8.40 20.88
C ARG A 307 -12.42 9.72 20.09
N PRO A 308 -13.31 10.68 20.40
CA PRO A 308 -13.31 11.99 19.77
C PRO A 308 -11.98 12.72 19.94
N SER A 309 -11.63 13.53 18.95
CA SER A 309 -10.47 14.44 19.00
C SER A 309 -10.94 15.87 19.18
N VAL A 310 -10.53 16.51 20.28
CA VAL A 310 -10.77 17.94 20.52
C VAL A 310 -9.73 18.75 19.76
N ARG A 311 -10.19 19.80 19.06
CA ARG A 311 -9.30 20.71 18.31
C ARG A 311 -8.61 21.65 19.29
N GLY A 312 -7.34 22.00 19.04
CA GLY A 312 -6.58 22.91 19.90
C GLY A 312 -7.22 24.29 20.07
N VAL A 313 -7.83 24.83 19.01
CA VAL A 313 -8.57 26.11 19.02
C VAL A 313 -9.83 26.11 19.90
N ALA A 314 -10.28 24.94 20.36
CA ALA A 314 -11.42 24.82 21.27
C ALA A 314 -10.98 24.64 22.74
N GLN A 315 -9.69 24.77 23.02
CA GLN A 315 -9.11 24.58 24.35
C GLN A 315 -8.65 25.93 24.93
N ASN A 316 -8.27 25.94 26.20
CA ASN A 316 -7.71 27.12 26.85
C ASN A 316 -6.22 27.30 26.49
N ALA A 317 -5.68 28.50 26.75
CA ALA A 317 -4.28 28.82 26.45
C ALA A 317 -3.27 27.93 27.20
N CYS A 318 -3.64 27.40 28.37
CA CYS A 318 -2.82 26.45 29.14
C CYS A 318 -2.77 25.04 28.53
N ASP A 319 -3.83 24.61 27.84
CA ASP A 319 -3.96 23.24 27.33
C ASP A 319 -3.32 23.05 25.96
N HIS A 320 -3.36 24.09 25.12
CA HIS A 320 -2.88 24.04 23.75
C HIS A 320 -2.31 25.37 23.31
N PRO A 321 -1.24 25.38 22.49
CA PRO A 321 -0.73 26.61 21.88
C PRO A 321 -1.75 27.42 21.05
N HIS A 322 -2.86 26.80 20.64
CA HIS A 322 -3.90 27.44 19.82
C HIS A 322 -5.12 27.85 20.64
N GLY A 323 -5.12 27.56 21.94
CA GLY A 323 -6.23 27.86 22.81
C GLY A 323 -6.26 29.31 23.28
N GLY A 324 -7.40 29.72 23.83
CA GLY A 324 -7.64 31.08 24.30
C GLY A 324 -8.09 32.06 23.22
N GLY A 325 -8.12 33.35 23.59
CA GLY A 325 -8.70 34.43 22.79
C GLY A 325 -10.23 34.54 22.93
N LYS A 326 -10.78 35.72 22.62
CA LYS A 326 -12.23 35.94 22.58
C LYS A 326 -12.78 35.45 21.24
N GLY A 327 -13.81 34.61 21.27
CA GLY A 327 -14.41 34.03 20.07
C GLY A 327 -13.53 32.96 19.38
N LYS A 328 -13.89 32.56 18.15
CA LYS A 328 -13.16 31.54 17.40
C LYS A 328 -11.97 32.16 16.69
N THR A 329 -10.80 32.09 17.33
CA THR A 329 -9.55 32.59 16.74
C THR A 329 -8.51 31.47 16.61
N LYS A 330 -7.45 31.70 15.81
CA LYS A 330 -6.31 30.78 15.67
C LYS A 330 -5.16 31.13 16.63
N GLY A 331 -5.34 32.14 17.48
CA GLY A 331 -4.33 32.61 18.43
C GLY A 331 -3.04 33.16 17.81
N GLY A 332 -3.01 33.43 16.50
CA GLY A 332 -1.86 33.99 15.79
C GLY A 332 -0.61 33.09 15.69
N LYS A 333 -0.71 31.81 16.05
CA LYS A 333 0.43 30.88 16.03
C LYS A 333 0.39 29.92 14.86
N ASP A 334 1.57 29.53 14.38
CA ASP A 334 1.68 28.44 13.40
C ASP A 334 0.99 27.16 13.88
N PRO A 335 0.46 26.32 12.97
CA PRO A 335 -0.12 25.05 13.33
C PRO A 335 0.88 24.15 14.07
N ARG A 336 0.62 23.86 15.35
CA ARG A 336 1.47 23.07 16.25
C ARG A 336 0.67 21.99 16.98
N SER A 337 1.37 20.97 17.46
CA SER A 337 0.84 19.96 18.38
C SER A 337 0.64 20.56 19.79
N PRO A 338 -0.04 19.85 20.71
CA PRO A 338 -0.13 20.30 22.11
C PRO A 338 1.23 20.49 22.79
N TRP A 339 2.26 19.81 22.29
CA TRP A 339 3.63 19.87 22.78
C TRP A 339 4.53 20.81 21.95
N GLY A 340 3.94 21.69 21.13
CA GLY A 340 4.67 22.73 20.39
C GLY A 340 5.35 22.28 19.09
N THR A 341 5.29 21.00 18.72
CA THR A 341 5.85 20.49 17.45
C THR A 341 5.06 21.01 16.25
N LEU A 342 5.70 21.57 15.23
CA LEU A 342 5.03 22.03 14.01
C LEU A 342 4.24 20.90 13.33
N ALA A 343 2.97 21.16 13.01
CA ALA A 343 2.06 20.20 12.37
C ALA A 343 2.11 20.26 10.83
N LYS A 344 2.62 21.36 10.26
CA LYS A 344 2.82 21.56 8.81
C LYS A 344 4.29 21.83 8.53
N GLY A 345 4.81 21.32 7.41
CA GLY A 345 6.16 21.63 6.88
C GLY A 345 7.37 21.02 7.62
N GLY A 346 7.27 20.66 8.90
CA GLY A 346 8.42 20.16 9.68
C GLY A 346 8.79 18.69 9.43
N LYS A 347 10.08 18.38 9.21
CA LYS A 347 10.62 17.01 9.28
C LYS A 347 10.74 16.59 10.76
N THR A 348 10.08 15.50 11.17
CA THR A 348 10.13 15.01 12.57
C THR A 348 11.25 14.00 12.84
N ARG A 349 11.79 13.39 11.79
CA ARG A 349 12.89 12.44 11.89
C ARG A 349 14.21 13.19 12.00
N LYS A 350 14.94 13.00 13.11
CA LYS A 350 16.23 13.65 13.37
C LYS A 350 17.38 13.08 12.52
N HIS A 351 17.52 11.76 12.46
CA HIS A 351 18.61 11.11 11.72
C HIS A 351 18.12 10.56 10.38
N PRO A 352 18.71 10.94 9.24
CA PRO A 352 18.26 10.49 7.92
C PRO A 352 18.41 8.98 7.73
N ASN A 353 17.69 8.43 6.76
CA ASN A 353 17.78 7.02 6.42
C ASN A 353 18.92 6.77 5.43
N LYS A 354 19.98 6.10 5.88
CA LYS A 354 21.12 5.76 5.01
C LYS A 354 20.73 4.84 3.84
N MET A 355 19.62 4.11 3.96
CA MET A 355 19.15 3.17 2.94
C MET A 355 18.29 3.82 1.84
N VAL A 356 17.96 5.11 1.94
CA VAL A 356 17.11 5.78 0.95
C VAL A 356 17.95 6.23 -0.24
N VAL A 357 17.49 5.89 -1.44
CA VAL A 357 18.10 6.32 -2.71
C VAL A 357 17.42 7.58 -3.21
N ARG A 358 16.08 7.60 -3.21
CA ARG A 358 15.28 8.75 -3.60
C ARG A 358 14.25 9.02 -2.51
N GLU A 359 14.25 10.26 -2.00
CA GLU A 359 13.23 10.69 -1.05
C GLU A 359 11.82 10.55 -1.64
N ARG A 360 10.82 10.39 -0.76
CA ARG A 360 9.42 10.44 -1.18
C ARG A 360 9.09 11.80 -1.82
N PRO A 361 8.22 11.85 -2.83
CA PRO A 361 7.69 13.12 -3.32
C PRO A 361 6.95 13.82 -2.17
N ARG A 362 7.18 15.13 -2.04
CA ARG A 362 6.46 16.00 -1.11
C ARG A 362 5.55 16.89 -1.93
N ARG A 363 4.34 17.12 -1.41
CA ARG A 363 3.37 18.05 -1.97
C ARG A 363 3.38 19.34 -1.18
#